data_AF-A0A9D6YBR7-F1
#
_entry.id   AF-A0A9D6YBR7-F1
#
_cell.length_a   1.000
_cell.length_b   1.000
_cell.length_c   1.000
_cell.angle_alpha   90.00
_cell.angle_beta   90.00
_cell.angle_gamma   90.00
#
_symmetry.space_group_name_H-M   'P 1'
#
loop_
_entity.id
_entity.type
_entity.pdbx_description
1 polymer ?
#
loop_
_entity_poly.entity_id
_entity_poly.type
_entity_poly.pdbx_seq_one_letter_code
_entity_poly.pdbx_strand_id
1 'polypeptide(L)'
;AALVRCQIFTGRTHQIRVHLKSLGHPVLGDPLYGWKPDPRLPRQPERVMLHAEHLVLTHPLSAKELDLRAPLPEDFVAMMKSLRKVAKAKPVRVSARPGREDGPGERGYRE
;
A
#
# COMPACT_ATOMS: atom_id res chain seq x y z
N ALA A 1 2.18 -7.13 -11.03
CA ALA A 1 1.45 -6.30 -10.05
C ALA A 1 1.36 -7.05 -8.72
N ALA A 2 1.35 -6.34 -7.59
CA ALA A 2 1.25 -6.91 -6.25
C ALA A 2 0.20 -6.16 -5.43
N LEU A 3 -0.47 -6.86 -4.52
CA LEU A 3 -1.35 -6.25 -3.52
C LEU A 3 -0.53 -5.98 -2.26
N VAL A 4 -0.53 -4.75 -1.79
CA VAL A 4 0.24 -4.32 -0.61
C VAL A 4 -0.71 -3.66 0.39
N ARG A 5 -0.54 -3.98 1.68
CA ARG A 5 -1.17 -3.26 2.78
C ARG A 5 -0.15 -2.27 3.33
N CYS A 6 -0.53 -1.00 3.41
CA CYS A 6 0.31 0.07 3.93
C CYS A 6 -0.29 0.59 5.24
N GLN A 7 0.54 0.76 6.26
CA GLN A 7 0.20 1.49 7.48
C GLN A 7 0.86 2.87 7.42
N ILE A 8 0.09 3.93 7.72
CA ILE A 8 0.59 5.30 7.72
C ILE A 8 0.89 5.74 9.16
N PHE A 9 2.07 6.33 9.36
CA PHE A 9 2.48 6.94 10.63
C PHE A 9 2.46 8.47 10.57
N THR A 10 2.49 9.03 9.36
CA THR A 10 2.43 10.46 9.10
C THR A 10 1.44 10.73 7.98
N GLY A 11 0.89 11.95 7.92
CA GLY A 11 -0.16 12.35 6.98
C GLY A 11 0.30 13.30 5.86
N ARG A 12 1.51 13.14 5.31
CA ARG A 12 1.99 14.04 4.23
C ARG A 12 1.20 13.82 2.93
N THR A 13 1.05 14.88 2.15
CA THR A 13 0.35 14.83 0.86
C THR A 13 0.95 13.76 -0.05
N HIS A 14 0.10 12.89 -0.60
CA HIS A 14 0.48 11.81 -1.52
C HIS A 14 1.56 10.85 -1.00
N GLN A 15 1.77 10.76 0.31
CA GLN A 15 2.89 10.03 0.91
C GLN A 15 3.06 8.60 0.37
N ILE A 16 1.99 7.79 0.37
CA ILE A 16 2.04 6.41 -0.13
C ILE A 16 2.44 6.38 -1.61
N ARG A 17 1.87 7.27 -2.43
CA ARG A 17 2.08 7.31 -3.88
C ARG A 17 3.52 7.67 -4.22
N VAL A 18 4.07 8.68 -3.56
CA VAL A 18 5.47 9.12 -3.72
C VAL A 18 6.44 8.03 -3.26
N HIS A 19 6.21 7.44 -2.09
CA HIS A 19 7.09 6.39 -1.55
C HIS A 19 7.13 5.17 -2.48
N LEU A 20 5.97 4.67 -2.88
CA LEU A 20 5.88 3.53 -3.79
C LEU A 20 6.53 3.81 -5.14
N LYS A 21 6.40 5.02 -5.67
CA LYS A 21 7.13 5.45 -6.88
C LYS A 21 8.64 5.46 -6.66
N SER A 22 9.12 6.01 -5.55
CA SER A 22 10.56 6.08 -5.24
C SER A 22 11.21 4.68 -5.12
N LEU A 23 10.44 3.69 -4.68
CA LEU A 23 10.83 2.28 -4.60
C LEU A 23 10.76 1.55 -5.95
N GLY A 24 10.34 2.22 -7.03
CA GLY A 24 10.17 1.61 -8.36
C GLY A 24 8.85 0.84 -8.54
N HIS A 25 7.91 0.97 -7.62
CA HIS A 25 6.63 0.26 -7.61
C HIS A 25 5.44 1.23 -7.59
N PRO A 26 5.23 2.08 -8.62
CA PRO A 26 4.13 3.03 -8.64
C PRO A 26 2.76 2.37 -8.45
N VAL A 27 1.84 3.12 -7.83
CA VAL A 27 0.45 2.69 -7.67
C VAL A 27 -0.23 2.58 -9.03
N LEU A 28 -1.01 1.52 -9.24
CA LEU A 28 -1.77 1.32 -10.47
C LEU A 28 -2.82 2.43 -10.65
N GLY A 29 -2.92 2.98 -11.85
CA GLY A 29 -3.89 4.05 -12.16
C GLY A 29 -3.48 5.43 -11.65
N ASP A 30 -2.21 5.63 -11.30
CA ASP A 30 -1.67 6.90 -10.82
C ASP A 30 -0.98 7.73 -11.93
N PRO A 31 -1.70 8.62 -12.64
CA PRO A 31 -1.12 9.40 -13.73
C PRO A 31 -0.05 10.40 -13.25
N LEU A 32 -0.13 10.87 -12.00
CA LEU A 32 0.79 11.90 -11.49
C LEU A 32 2.16 11.32 -11.11
N TYR A 33 2.19 10.13 -10.50
CA TYR A 33 3.43 9.51 -10.05
C TYR A 33 3.94 8.44 -11.02
N GLY A 34 3.62 8.60 -12.31
CA GLY A 34 4.28 7.90 -13.40
C GLY A 34 3.82 6.46 -13.57
N TRP A 35 2.56 6.15 -13.26
CA TRP A 35 1.89 5.01 -13.87
C TRP A 35 1.48 5.38 -15.30
N LYS A 36 1.69 4.45 -16.24
CA LYS A 36 1.21 4.54 -17.61
C LYS A 36 0.35 3.31 -17.90
N PRO A 37 -0.67 3.41 -18.76
CA PRO A 37 -1.42 2.25 -19.21
C PRO A 37 -0.48 1.17 -19.74
N ASP A 38 -0.57 -0.03 -19.17
CA ASP A 38 0.28 -1.16 -19.56
C ASP A 38 -0.58 -2.16 -20.35
N PRO A 39 -0.33 -2.36 -21.65
CA PRO A 39 -1.11 -3.29 -22.48
C PRO A 39 -1.09 -4.74 -21.98
N ARG A 40 -0.14 -5.11 -21.11
CA ARG A 40 -0.03 -6.45 -20.52
C ARG A 40 -1.03 -6.66 -19.38
N LEU A 41 -1.68 -5.60 -18.90
CA LEU A 41 -2.70 -5.71 -17.87
C LEU A 41 -4.03 -6.18 -18.48
N PRO A 42 -4.70 -7.17 -17.88
CA PRO A 42 -5.99 -7.68 -18.37
C PRO A 42 -7.13 -6.65 -18.25
N ARG A 43 -6.95 -5.63 -17.41
CA ARG A 43 -7.86 -4.49 -17.23
C ARG A 43 -7.02 -3.26 -16.93
N GLN A 44 -7.43 -2.10 -17.47
CA GLN A 44 -6.85 -0.83 -17.07
C GLN A 44 -7.59 -0.26 -15.85
N PRO A 45 -6.88 0.25 -14.83
CA PRO A 45 -7.49 0.93 -13.70
C PRO A 45 -8.09 2.28 -14.14
N GLU A 46 -9.32 2.55 -13.74
CA GLU A 46 -10.03 3.82 -14.04
C GLU A 46 -9.65 4.95 -13.05
N ARG A 47 -9.17 4.58 -11.86
CA ARG A 47 -8.69 5.49 -10.82
C ARG A 47 -7.42 4.96 -10.17
N VAL A 48 -6.84 5.77 -9.29
CA VAL A 48 -5.74 5.34 -8.42
C VAL A 48 -6.21 4.16 -7.57
N MET A 49 -5.53 3.02 -7.70
CA MET A 49 -5.80 1.78 -6.95
C MET A 49 -5.23 1.89 -5.52
N LEU A 50 -5.70 2.87 -4.77
CA LEU A 50 -5.41 3.09 -3.36
C LEU A 50 -6.74 3.17 -2.60
N HIS A 51 -6.88 2.37 -1.54
CA HIS A 51 -8.10 2.27 -0.75
C HIS A 51 -7.77 2.32 0.74
N ALA A 52 -8.49 3.16 1.48
CA ALA A 52 -8.41 3.20 2.94
C ALA A 52 -9.36 2.15 3.53
N GLU A 53 -8.84 0.94 3.81
CA GLU A 53 -9.62 -0.19 4.31
C GLU A 53 -10.03 -0.04 5.77
N HIS A 54 -9.14 0.53 6.60
CA HIS A 54 -9.23 0.44 8.05
C HIS A 54 -8.73 1.72 8.70
N LEU A 55 -9.49 2.24 9.66
CA LEU A 55 -9.17 3.42 10.44
C LEU A 55 -9.52 3.16 11.90
N VAL A 56 -8.53 3.28 12.77
CA VAL A 56 -8.71 3.24 14.23
C VAL A 56 -8.40 4.62 14.78
N LEU A 57 -9.33 5.18 15.56
CA LEU A 57 -9.14 6.46 16.23
C LEU A 57 -9.85 6.46 17.58
N THR A 58 -9.32 7.24 18.52
CA THR A 58 -10.00 7.51 19.79
C THR A 58 -11.06 8.57 19.58
N HIS A 59 -12.31 8.26 19.94
CA HIS A 59 -13.42 9.19 19.79
C HIS A 59 -13.18 10.44 20.67
N PRO A 60 -13.24 11.66 20.12
CA PRO A 60 -12.80 12.88 20.82
C PRO A 60 -13.64 13.23 22.06
N LEU A 61 -14.94 12.91 22.05
CA LEU A 61 -15.84 13.19 23.18
C LEU A 61 -15.98 12.02 24.17
N SER A 62 -16.10 10.78 23.68
CA SER A 62 -16.38 9.61 24.54
C SER A 62 -15.12 8.88 25.02
N ALA A 63 -13.94 9.24 24.51
CA ALA A 63 -12.66 8.58 24.76
C ALA A 63 -12.63 7.06 24.43
N LYS A 64 -13.65 6.54 23.75
CA LYS A 64 -13.74 5.14 23.32
C LYS A 64 -12.98 4.93 22.02
N GLU A 65 -12.41 3.75 21.84
CA GLU A 65 -11.83 3.35 20.56
C GLU A 65 -12.93 3.14 19.51
N LEU A 66 -12.69 3.68 18.32
CA LEU A 66 -13.53 3.51 17.14
C LEU A 66 -12.73 2.76 16.08
N ASP A 67 -13.14 1.52 15.78
CA ASP A 67 -12.63 0.71 14.65
C ASP A 67 -13.62 0.85 13.48
N LEU A 68 -13.18 1.54 12.42
CA LEU A 68 -13.95 1.75 11.19
C LEU A 68 -13.33 0.92 10.06
N ARG A 69 -14.19 0.18 9.35
CA ARG A 69 -13.80 -0.62 8.19
C ARG A 69 -14.61 -0.26 6.97
N ALA A 70 -13.92 0.04 5.88
CA ALA A 70 -14.53 0.30 4.59
C ALA A 70 -14.31 -0.92 3.66
N PRO A 71 -15.39 -1.58 3.20
CA PRO A 71 -15.25 -2.72 2.29
C PRO A 71 -14.53 -2.32 1.01
N LEU A 72 -13.86 -3.30 0.39
CA LEU A 72 -13.16 -3.07 -0.88
C LEU A 72 -14.18 -2.68 -1.96
N PRO A 73 -13.96 -1.56 -2.68
CA PRO A 73 -14.83 -1.16 -3.78
C PRO A 73 -14.81 -2.18 -4.93
N GLU A 74 -15.89 -2.22 -5.70
CA GLU A 74 -16.10 -3.23 -6.75
C GLU A 74 -15.00 -3.21 -7.83
N ASP A 75 -14.52 -2.03 -8.20
CA ASP A 75 -13.45 -1.84 -9.18
C ASP A 75 -12.13 -2.48 -8.71
N PHE A 76 -11.81 -2.35 -7.42
CA PHE A 76 -10.66 -2.96 -6.79
C PHE A 76 -10.76 -4.48 -6.81
N VAL A 77 -11.93 -5.03 -6.49
CA VAL A 77 -12.21 -6.47 -6.54
C VAL A 77 -12.11 -7.01 -7.97
N ALA A 78 -12.66 -6.31 -8.95
CA ALA A 78 -12.61 -6.68 -10.36
C ALA A 78 -11.17 -6.70 -10.90
N MET A 79 -10.37 -5.70 -10.55
CA MET A 79 -8.94 -5.64 -10.89
C MET A 79 -8.18 -6.80 -10.28
N MET A 80 -8.35 -7.04 -8.97
CA MET A 80 -7.71 -8.15 -8.26
C MET A 80 -8.05 -9.52 -8.88
N LYS A 81 -9.32 -9.76 -9.21
CA LYS A 81 -9.75 -11.00 -9.86
C LYS A 81 -9.05 -11.19 -11.21
N SER A 82 -8.97 -10.13 -12.01
CA SER A 82 -8.31 -10.15 -13.32
C SER A 82 -6.82 -10.45 -13.19
N LEU A 83 -6.13 -9.78 -12.25
CA LEU A 83 -4.71 -10.01 -11.99
C LEU A 83 -4.40 -11.41 -11.45
N ARG A 84 -5.26 -11.97 -10.58
CA ARG A 84 -5.08 -13.33 -10.04
C ARG A 84 -5.17 -14.40 -11.12
N LYS A 85 -6.04 -14.24 -12.12
CA LYS A 85 -6.13 -15.17 -13.26
C LYS A 85 -4.79 -15.24 -14.01
N VAL A 86 -4.13 -14.11 -14.20
CA VAL A 86 -2.82 -14.02 -14.86
C VAL A 86 -1.70 -14.58 -13.97
N ALA A 87 -1.72 -14.27 -12.67
CA ALA A 87 -0.67 -14.72 -11.73
C ALA A 87 -0.63 -16.25 -11.55
N LYS A 88 -1.77 -16.94 -11.61
CA LYS A 88 -1.82 -18.41 -11.57
C LYS A 88 -1.08 -19.08 -12.75
N ALA A 89 -0.77 -18.33 -13.81
CA ALA A 89 -0.02 -18.85 -14.96
C ALA A 89 1.52 -18.78 -14.79
N LYS A 90 2.06 -18.07 -13.78
CA LYS A 90 3.51 -18.04 -13.51
C LYS A 90 3.82 -17.52 -12.09
N PRO A 91 4.25 -18.37 -11.15
CA PRO A 91 4.66 -17.89 -9.83
C PRO A 91 6.02 -17.21 -9.91
N VAL A 92 6.10 -15.93 -9.52
CA VAL A 92 7.36 -15.20 -9.34
C VAL A 92 7.76 -15.27 -7.87
N ARG A 93 8.92 -15.87 -7.58
CA ARG A 93 9.54 -15.85 -6.24
C ARG A 93 10.09 -14.46 -5.96
N VAL A 94 9.56 -13.78 -4.94
CA VAL A 94 10.19 -12.58 -4.40
C VAL A 94 11.15 -13.04 -3.31
N SER A 95 12.45 -12.99 -3.57
CA SER A 95 13.48 -13.18 -2.54
C SER A 95 13.48 -11.96 -1.62
N ALA A 96 12.98 -12.13 -0.40
CA ALA A 96 13.15 -11.14 0.65
C ALA A 96 14.66 -10.84 0.81
N ARG A 97 15.05 -9.57 0.71
CA ARG A 97 16.39 -9.15 1.14
C ARG A 97 16.40 -9.23 2.68
N PRO A 98 17.39 -9.86 3.31
CA PRO A 98 17.47 -9.89 4.77
C PRO A 98 17.66 -8.48 5.30
N GLY A 99 16.93 -8.17 6.37
CA GLY A 99 16.92 -6.85 7.02
C GLY A 99 18.31 -6.45 7.49
N ARG A 100 18.62 -5.16 7.39
CA ARG A 100 19.74 -4.57 8.11
C ARG A 100 19.35 -4.53 9.59
N GLU A 101 20.13 -5.20 10.42
CA GLU A 101 20.07 -5.09 11.88
C GLU A 101 20.62 -3.70 12.26
N ASP A 102 19.74 -2.80 12.68
CA ASP A 102 20.16 -1.59 13.39
C ASP A 102 20.47 -1.99 14.83
N GLY A 103 21.76 -2.12 15.14
CA GLY A 103 22.26 -2.45 16.49
C GLY A 103 21.96 -1.33 17.50
N PRO A 104 21.86 -1.66 18.80
CA PRO A 104 21.56 -0.68 19.84
C PRO A 104 22.82 0.18 20.11
N GLY A 105 22.77 1.44 19.70
CA GLY A 105 23.75 2.45 20.09
C GLY A 105 23.50 2.91 21.54
N GLU A 106 24.40 2.50 22.43
CA GLU A 106 24.54 3.03 23.79
C GLU A 106 24.59 4.56 23.79
N ARG A 107 23.70 5.21 24.55
CA ARG A 107 23.98 6.53 25.12
C ARG A 107 23.49 6.57 26.56
N GLY A 108 24.45 6.47 27.47
CA GLY A 108 24.26 6.59 28.91
C GLY A 108 23.71 7.96 29.29
N TYR A 109 22.76 7.94 30.21
CA TYR A 109 22.46 9.05 31.10
C TYR A 109 23.17 8.74 32.43
N ARG A 110 24.13 9.59 32.82
CA ARG A 110 24.50 9.78 34.22
C ARG A 110 23.97 11.16 34.63
N GLU A 111 23.67 11.22 35.93
CA GLU A 111 23.01 12.26 36.73
C GLU A 111 23.41 13.71 36.42
#